data_AF-A0A2V9G1J6-F1
#
_entry.id   AF-A0A2V9G1J6-F1
#
_cell.length_a   1.000
_cell.length_b   1.000
_cell.length_c   1.000
_cell.angle_alpha   90.00
_cell.angle_beta   90.00
_cell.angle_gamma   90.00
#
_symmetry.space_group_name_H-M   'P 1'
#
loop_
_entity.id
_entity.type
_entity.pdbx_description
1 polymer ?
#
loop_
_entity_poly.entity_id
_entity_poly.type
_entity_poly.pdbx_seq_one_letter_code
_entity_poly.pdbx_strand_id
1 'polypeptide(L)'
;MKNRSWFGILAGLAAGIVLAAPSARAQAEIDPDHFDSPNMVPFDRPQTKANSEAAVATFRYEGRFNLPYTVHCNGKSLRPGRYSISLRADGKVGQATLNQKDQTIGIGGVVEQQARKDGNDALVVERNRGKRNLSEIQVAELDLILDPRSLIVSARDSKPNRLDRLPLTETTQRK
;
A
#
# COMPACT_ATOMS: atom_id res chain seq x y z
N MET A 1 0.00 -49.31 -46.52
CA MET A 1 -1.35 -48.69 -46.49
C MET A 1 -1.95 -49.03 -45.14
N LYS A 2 -2.19 -48.02 -44.29
CA LYS A 2 -2.53 -48.22 -42.87
C LYS A 2 -3.82 -47.44 -42.61
N ASN A 3 -4.91 -48.18 -42.42
CA ASN A 3 -6.27 -47.67 -42.30
C ASN A 3 -6.55 -47.36 -40.84
N ARG A 4 -7.05 -46.16 -40.52
CA ARG A 4 -7.72 -45.89 -39.24
C ARG A 4 -8.95 -45.02 -39.47
N SER A 5 -10.08 -45.71 -39.39
CA SER A 5 -11.46 -45.22 -39.45
C SER A 5 -11.78 -44.35 -38.22
N TRP A 6 -12.53 -43.27 -38.45
CA TRP A 6 -12.85 -42.23 -37.48
C TRP A 6 -14.31 -42.34 -37.02
N PHE A 7 -14.48 -42.23 -35.70
CA PHE A 7 -15.64 -41.80 -34.92
C PHE A 7 -17.02 -42.45 -35.12
N GLY A 8 -17.42 -43.20 -34.08
CA GLY A 8 -18.82 -43.32 -33.69
C GLY A 8 -18.92 -43.17 -32.17
N ILE A 9 -19.64 -42.15 -31.69
CA ILE A 9 -20.20 -42.04 -30.32
C ILE A 9 -21.48 -41.18 -30.46
N LEU A 10 -22.65 -41.82 -30.60
CA LEU A 10 -23.63 -42.14 -29.54
C LEU A 10 -24.42 -40.92 -29.03
N ALA A 11 -25.65 -40.81 -29.56
CA ALA A 11 -26.73 -40.01 -29.02
C ALA A 11 -27.23 -40.61 -27.70
N GLY A 12 -27.39 -39.76 -26.69
CA GLY A 12 -27.97 -40.13 -25.39
C GLY A 12 -28.78 -38.96 -24.86
N LEU A 13 -30.07 -38.98 -25.15
CA LEU A 13 -31.08 -38.04 -24.70
C LEU A 13 -31.88 -38.75 -23.60
N ALA A 14 -31.77 -38.30 -22.35
CA ALA A 14 -32.65 -38.72 -21.27
C ALA A 14 -32.85 -37.58 -20.28
N ALA A 15 -34.09 -37.14 -20.22
CA ALA A 15 -34.61 -36.10 -19.35
C ALA A 15 -34.72 -36.57 -17.90
N GLY A 16 -34.50 -35.65 -16.96
CA GLY A 16 -34.76 -35.86 -15.53
C GLY A 16 -34.97 -34.51 -14.84
N ILE A 17 -36.20 -34.00 -14.91
CA ILE A 17 -36.66 -32.86 -14.11
C ILE A 17 -37.00 -33.39 -12.72
N VAL A 18 -36.23 -33.02 -11.70
CA VAL A 18 -36.64 -33.16 -10.30
C VAL A 18 -36.76 -31.76 -9.70
N LEU A 19 -38.00 -31.42 -9.39
CA LEU A 19 -38.45 -30.26 -8.65
C LEU A 19 -37.89 -30.28 -7.22
N ALA A 20 -37.15 -29.25 -6.84
CA ALA A 20 -37.01 -28.83 -5.45
C ALA A 20 -36.98 -27.30 -5.42
N ALA A 21 -38.13 -26.70 -5.10
CA ALA A 21 -38.26 -25.27 -4.95
C ALA A 21 -37.43 -24.78 -3.74
N PRO A 22 -36.80 -23.60 -3.83
CA PRO A 22 -36.10 -23.00 -2.70
C PRO A 22 -37.10 -22.63 -1.60
N SER A 23 -36.82 -23.05 -0.37
CA SER A 23 -37.54 -22.56 0.81
C SER A 23 -37.33 -21.05 0.92
N ALA A 24 -38.45 -20.34 0.82
CA ALA A 24 -38.58 -18.91 0.98
C ALA A 24 -37.86 -18.44 2.25
N ARG A 25 -36.79 -17.66 2.08
CA ARG A 25 -36.23 -16.86 3.16
C ARG A 25 -37.09 -15.61 3.24
N ALA A 26 -37.76 -15.44 4.37
CA ALA A 26 -38.52 -14.25 4.73
C ALA A 26 -37.71 -13.00 4.36
N GLN A 27 -38.22 -12.22 3.42
CA GLN A 27 -37.71 -10.88 3.16
C GLN A 27 -38.14 -10.05 4.37
N ALA A 28 -37.17 -9.68 5.20
CA ALA A 28 -37.38 -8.64 6.20
C ALA A 28 -37.82 -7.38 5.45
N GLU A 29 -38.99 -6.89 5.81
CA GLU A 29 -39.51 -5.58 5.43
C GLU A 29 -38.51 -4.54 5.99
N ILE A 30 -37.65 -4.03 5.11
CA ILE A 30 -36.77 -2.91 5.46
C ILE A 30 -37.60 -1.67 5.19
N ASP A 31 -38.06 -1.05 6.27
CA ASP A 31 -38.65 0.28 6.29
C ASP A 31 -37.76 1.25 5.50
N PRO A 32 -38.20 1.77 4.33
CA PRO A 32 -37.36 2.58 3.47
C PRO A 32 -37.49 4.04 3.88
N ASP A 33 -37.10 4.38 5.10
CA ASP A 33 -36.93 5.78 5.51
C ASP A 33 -35.88 5.91 6.63
N HIS A 34 -34.63 5.61 6.28
CA HIS A 34 -33.45 6.21 6.93
C HIS A 34 -32.30 6.30 5.91
N PHE A 35 -32.30 7.37 5.10
CA PHE A 35 -31.08 7.86 4.49
C PHE A 35 -30.30 8.70 5.51
N ASP A 36 -29.75 8.04 6.54
CA ASP A 36 -28.57 8.59 7.18
C ASP A 36 -27.41 8.43 6.21
N SER A 37 -27.00 9.58 5.67
CA SER A 37 -25.82 9.72 4.80
C SER A 37 -24.66 8.92 5.41
N PRO A 38 -23.82 8.23 4.61
CA PRO A 38 -22.70 7.49 5.15
C PRO A 38 -21.70 8.47 5.74
N ASN A 39 -21.83 8.71 7.04
CA ASN A 39 -20.75 9.06 7.91
C ASN A 39 -19.76 7.91 7.76
N MET A 40 -18.70 8.12 6.98
CA MET A 40 -17.69 7.10 6.75
C MET A 40 -17.18 6.64 8.12
N VAL A 41 -17.54 5.43 8.53
CA VAL A 41 -16.95 4.80 9.71
C VAL A 41 -15.46 4.72 9.43
N PRO A 42 -14.60 5.36 10.25
CA PRO A 42 -13.17 5.18 10.14
C PRO A 42 -12.88 3.69 10.32
N PHE A 43 -12.19 3.08 9.36
CA PHE A 43 -11.71 1.71 9.46
C PHE A 43 -11.13 1.46 10.86
N ASP A 44 -11.54 0.34 11.48
CA ASP A 44 -11.13 -0.06 12.81
C ASP A 44 -9.64 0.15 13.04
N ARG A 45 -9.32 1.17 13.85
CA ARG A 45 -7.99 1.36 14.41
C ARG A 45 -7.63 0.08 15.18
N PRO A 46 -6.47 -0.54 14.95
CA PRO A 46 -5.92 -1.41 15.97
C PRO A 46 -5.67 -0.56 17.22
N GLN A 47 -6.58 -0.65 18.20
CA GLN A 47 -6.39 -0.06 19.52
C GLN A 47 -5.31 -0.86 20.24
N THR A 48 -4.05 -0.53 19.99
CA THR A 48 -2.97 -0.93 20.89
C THR A 48 -3.07 -0.06 22.13
N LYS A 49 -3.45 -0.68 23.24
CA LYS A 49 -3.59 -0.06 24.56
C LYS A 49 -2.32 0.71 24.92
N ALA A 50 -2.54 1.91 25.45
CA ALA A 50 -1.52 2.81 25.96
C ALA A 50 -0.54 2.09 26.89
N ASN A 51 0.76 2.28 26.67
CA ASN A 51 1.64 2.89 27.65
C ASN A 51 3.00 3.22 27.01
N SER A 52 3.41 4.46 27.25
CA SER A 52 4.72 5.06 26.99
C SER A 52 5.06 5.46 25.56
N GLU A 53 5.70 6.62 25.46
CA GLU A 53 6.56 7.09 24.36
C GLU A 53 5.89 7.91 23.25
N ALA A 54 6.11 9.23 23.35
CA ALA A 54 5.90 10.31 22.39
C ALA A 54 4.63 10.22 21.52
N ALA A 55 3.66 11.10 21.79
CA ALA A 55 2.69 11.49 20.78
C ALA A 55 3.49 12.02 19.57
N VAL A 56 3.70 11.18 18.55
CA VAL A 56 4.22 11.64 17.26
C VAL A 56 3.20 12.66 16.78
N ALA A 57 3.58 13.93 16.88
CA ALA A 57 2.74 15.05 16.55
C ALA A 57 2.22 14.89 15.11
N THR A 58 0.97 15.26 14.88
CA THR A 58 0.44 15.33 13.51
C THR A 58 1.32 16.28 12.72
N PHE A 59 1.94 15.80 11.64
CA PHE A 59 2.80 16.65 10.79
C PHE A 59 2.41 16.52 9.33
N ARG A 60 2.82 17.53 8.56
CA ARG A 60 2.72 17.57 7.11
C ARG A 60 4.06 18.01 6.53
N TYR A 61 4.51 17.25 5.54
CA TYR A 61 5.73 17.52 4.82
C TYR A 61 5.46 17.43 3.33
N GLU A 62 5.99 18.38 2.56
CA GLU A 62 5.96 18.34 1.11
C GLU A 62 7.39 18.42 0.59
N GLY A 63 7.68 17.67 -0.46
CA GLY A 63 8.92 17.86 -1.17
C GLY A 63 8.96 17.29 -2.58
N ARG A 64 10.15 17.30 -3.18
CA ARG A 64 10.39 16.79 -4.54
C ARG A 64 11.65 15.94 -4.61
N PHE A 65 11.66 15.00 -5.54
CA PHE A 65 12.81 14.16 -5.82
C PHE A 65 12.80 13.69 -7.27
N ASN A 66 13.94 13.18 -7.73
CA ASN A 66 14.08 12.59 -9.05
C ASN A 66 14.49 11.12 -8.91
N LEU A 67 13.73 10.24 -9.57
CA LEU A 67 14.06 8.84 -9.69
C LEU A 67 14.90 8.60 -10.94
N PRO A 68 16.17 8.16 -10.82
CA PRO A 68 17.01 7.84 -11.97
C PRO A 68 16.67 6.49 -12.63
N TYR A 69 15.85 5.67 -11.97
CA TYR A 69 15.52 4.31 -12.38
C TYR A 69 14.14 3.91 -11.85
N THR A 70 13.61 2.79 -12.35
CA THR A 70 12.36 2.20 -11.83
C THR A 70 12.55 1.72 -10.39
N VAL A 71 11.60 2.07 -9.52
CA VAL A 71 11.55 1.63 -8.12
C VAL A 71 10.22 0.95 -7.85
N HIS A 72 10.25 -0.22 -7.22
CA HIS A 72 9.03 -0.91 -6.80
C HIS A 72 8.63 -0.50 -5.38
N CYS A 73 7.34 -0.30 -5.16
CA CYS A 73 6.77 0.01 -3.85
C CYS A 73 5.36 -0.56 -3.76
N ASN A 74 5.07 -1.37 -2.73
CA ASN A 74 3.75 -1.95 -2.45
C ASN A 74 3.05 -2.55 -3.69
N GLY A 75 3.79 -3.37 -4.44
CA GLY A 75 3.29 -4.02 -5.67
C GLY A 75 3.17 -3.10 -6.89
N LYS A 76 3.47 -1.80 -6.76
CA LYS A 76 3.47 -0.82 -7.86
C LYS A 76 4.88 -0.51 -8.32
N SER A 77 5.01 -0.08 -9.58
CA SER A 77 6.26 0.37 -10.17
C SER A 77 6.23 1.89 -10.38
N LEU A 78 7.15 2.57 -9.72
CA LEU A 78 7.48 3.98 -9.94
C LEU A 78 8.42 4.07 -11.12
N ARG A 79 8.04 4.83 -12.15
CA ARG A 79 8.87 5.03 -13.33
C ARG A 79 9.99 6.03 -13.02
N PRO A 80 11.10 6.04 -13.78
CA PRO A 80 12.07 7.12 -13.69
C PRO A 80 11.41 8.49 -13.94
N GLY A 81 11.96 9.53 -13.32
CA GLY A 81 11.54 10.92 -13.51
C GLY A 81 11.31 11.68 -12.22
N ARG A 82 10.78 12.90 -12.36
CA ARG A 82 10.53 13.82 -11.26
C ARG A 82 9.19 13.51 -10.57
N TYR A 83 9.23 13.47 -9.25
CA TYR A 83 8.06 13.29 -8.39
C TYR A 83 7.97 14.42 -7.37
N SER A 84 6.75 14.78 -7.00
CA SER A 84 6.48 15.40 -5.71
C SER A 84 6.05 14.35 -4.70
N ILE A 85 6.37 14.58 -3.44
CA ILE A 85 5.98 13.77 -2.29
C ILE A 85 5.25 14.65 -1.29
N SER A 86 4.14 14.16 -0.76
CA SER A 86 3.52 14.71 0.45
C SER A 86 3.45 13.62 1.50
N LEU A 87 3.94 13.89 2.70
CA LEU A 87 3.92 12.98 3.84
C LEU A 87 3.00 13.57 4.92
N ARG A 88 2.09 12.76 5.43
CA ARG A 88 1.23 13.09 6.56
C ARG A 88 1.32 11.95 7.56
N ALA A 89 1.47 12.25 8.85
CA ALA A 89 1.27 11.25 9.89
C ALA A 89 0.27 11.68 10.93
N ASP A 90 -0.30 10.68 11.57
CA ASP A 90 -1.17 10.79 12.72
C ASP A 90 -0.72 9.75 13.74
N GLY A 91 0.08 10.17 14.72
CA GLY A 91 0.75 9.26 15.65
C GLY A 91 1.75 8.36 14.92
N LYS A 92 1.70 7.05 15.23
CA LYS A 92 2.63 6.04 14.71
C LYS A 92 2.32 5.58 13.27
N VAL A 93 1.26 6.11 12.64
CA VAL A 93 0.87 5.74 11.28
C VAL A 93 1.05 6.94 10.36
N GLY A 94 1.70 6.70 9.22
CA GLY A 94 1.97 7.70 8.21
C GLY A 94 1.50 7.28 6.83
N GLN A 95 1.24 8.28 6.00
CA GLN A 95 0.90 8.15 4.61
C GLN A 95 1.77 9.09 3.78
N ALA A 96 2.49 8.54 2.83
CA ALA A 96 3.14 9.28 1.76
C ALA A 96 2.28 9.20 0.48
N THR A 97 2.18 10.31 -0.24
CA THR A 97 1.62 10.35 -1.59
C THR A 97 2.70 10.81 -2.54
N LEU A 98 3.02 9.98 -3.52
CA LEU A 98 3.95 10.29 -4.60
C LEU A 98 3.15 10.70 -5.83
N ASN A 99 3.43 11.87 -6.38
CA ASN A 99 2.78 12.40 -7.56
C ASN A 99 3.79 12.63 -8.68
N GLN A 100 3.45 12.14 -9.86
CA GLN A 100 4.04 12.45 -11.15
C GLN A 100 2.90 12.82 -12.09
N LYS A 101 3.16 13.57 -13.16
CA LYS A 101 2.16 14.17 -14.07
C LYS A 101 0.90 13.30 -14.35
N ASP A 102 1.10 12.00 -14.56
CA ASP A 102 0.03 11.05 -14.91
C ASP A 102 -0.08 9.87 -13.92
N GLN A 103 0.51 9.98 -12.73
CA GLN A 103 0.58 8.90 -11.75
C GLN A 103 0.58 9.42 -10.31
N THR A 104 -0.41 9.01 -9.53
CA THR A 104 -0.48 9.23 -8.09
C THR A 104 -0.44 7.91 -7.35
N ILE A 105 0.46 7.77 -6.39
CA ILE A 105 0.65 6.56 -5.60
C ILE A 105 0.66 6.90 -4.12
N GLY A 106 -0.34 6.38 -3.40
CA GLY A 106 -0.36 6.39 -1.94
C GLY A 106 0.44 5.22 -1.35
N ILE A 107 1.17 5.49 -0.29
CA ILE A 107 2.03 4.56 0.45
C ILE A 107 1.73 4.76 1.93
N GLY A 108 1.17 3.74 2.58
CA GLY A 108 1.07 3.72 4.04
C GLY A 108 2.36 3.17 4.66
N GLY A 109 2.64 3.53 5.90
CA GLY A 109 3.73 2.95 6.69
C GLY A 109 3.61 3.29 8.16
N VAL A 110 4.44 2.62 8.97
CA VAL A 110 4.68 3.01 10.35
C VAL A 110 5.68 4.16 10.36
N VAL A 111 5.42 5.14 11.22
CA VAL A 111 6.29 6.28 11.47
C VAL A 111 7.08 6.00 12.73
N GLU A 112 8.39 5.99 12.58
CA GLU A 112 9.34 5.83 13.67
C GLU A 112 10.07 7.15 13.90
N GLN A 113 10.23 7.53 15.17
CA GLN A 113 11.05 8.66 15.56
C GLN A 113 12.51 8.21 15.61
N GLN A 114 13.36 8.89 14.86
CA GLN A 114 14.77 8.59 14.78
C GLN A 114 15.47 9.20 16.01
N ALA A 115 16.20 8.37 16.76
CA ALA A 115 16.89 8.81 17.99
C ALA A 115 18.03 9.83 17.75
N ARG A 116 18.47 9.98 16.49
CA ARG A 116 19.52 10.92 16.09
C ARG A 116 19.21 11.51 14.72
N LYS A 117 19.46 12.81 14.59
CA LYS A 117 19.39 13.60 13.37
C LYS A 117 20.57 13.32 12.45
N ASP A 118 20.75 12.06 12.07
CA ASP A 118 21.84 11.62 11.18
C ASP A 118 21.30 11.41 9.77
N GLY A 119 21.15 12.49 9.01
CA GLY A 119 20.80 12.40 7.61
C GLY A 119 20.30 13.69 6.98
N ASN A 120 20.24 13.66 5.65
CA ASN A 120 19.43 14.58 4.86
C ASN A 120 18.13 13.88 4.50
N ASP A 121 17.09 14.68 4.21
CA ASP A 121 15.83 14.17 3.68
C ASP A 121 16.09 13.32 2.43
N ALA A 122 15.68 12.05 2.47
CA ALA A 122 16.03 11.10 1.44
C ALA A 122 15.00 9.98 1.28
N LEU A 123 14.83 9.56 0.03
CA LEU A 123 14.21 8.30 -0.32
C LEU A 123 15.27 7.20 -0.28
N VAL A 124 15.08 6.17 0.54
CA VAL A 124 16.01 5.05 0.65
C VAL A 124 15.50 3.88 -0.18
N VAL A 125 16.30 3.49 -1.16
CA VAL A 125 15.98 2.41 -2.09
C VAL A 125 16.91 1.24 -1.84
N GLU A 126 16.34 0.09 -1.56
CA GLU A 126 17.08 -1.14 -1.39
C GLU A 126 17.22 -1.87 -2.73
N ARG A 127 18.42 -2.34 -3.03
CA ARG A 127 18.69 -3.18 -4.19
C ARG A 127 18.68 -4.65 -3.81
N ASN A 128 17.71 -5.41 -4.34
CA ASN A 128 17.56 -6.83 -4.09
C ASN A 128 17.40 -7.60 -5.42
N ARG A 129 18.33 -8.54 -5.70
CA ARG A 129 18.29 -9.45 -6.87
C ARG A 129 18.01 -8.73 -8.20
N GLY A 130 18.70 -7.60 -8.43
CA GLY A 130 18.53 -6.78 -9.65
C GLY A 130 17.31 -5.86 -9.65
N LYS A 131 16.38 -6.01 -8.70
CA LYS A 131 15.27 -5.08 -8.49
C LYS A 131 15.66 -4.01 -7.48
N ARG A 132 14.97 -2.87 -7.57
CA ARG A 132 15.11 -1.75 -6.64
C ARG A 132 13.76 -1.52 -5.98
N ASN A 133 13.71 -1.63 -4.67
CA ASN A 133 12.49 -1.53 -3.89
C ASN A 133 12.61 -0.33 -2.95
N LEU A 134 11.54 0.45 -2.82
CA LEU A 134 11.46 1.45 -1.78
C LEU A 134 11.58 0.75 -0.42
N SER A 135 12.53 1.22 0.39
CA SER A 135 12.74 0.71 1.75
C SER A 135 12.15 1.66 2.75
N GLU A 136 12.55 2.93 2.68
CA GLU A 136 12.20 3.94 3.69
C GLU A 136 12.09 5.33 3.05
N ILE A 137 11.34 6.20 3.70
CA ILE A 137 11.34 7.64 3.44
C ILE A 137 11.82 8.33 4.71
N GLN A 138 12.99 8.96 4.65
CA GLN A 138 13.61 9.66 5.77
C GLN A 138 13.37 11.16 5.62
N VAL A 139 12.82 11.77 6.66
CA VAL A 139 12.64 13.21 6.78
C VAL A 139 13.40 13.64 8.02
N ALA A 140 14.67 14.01 7.82
CA ALA A 140 15.61 14.34 8.87
C ALA A 140 15.22 15.61 9.62
N GLU A 141 14.56 16.57 8.96
CA GLU A 141 14.07 17.76 9.66
C GLU A 141 13.04 17.43 10.74
N LEU A 142 12.30 16.32 10.58
CA LEU A 142 11.30 15.86 11.53
C LEU A 142 11.81 14.75 12.46
N ASP A 143 13.03 14.26 12.24
CA ASP A 143 13.56 13.04 12.86
C ASP A 143 12.63 11.83 12.62
N LEU A 144 12.14 11.67 11.40
CA LEU A 144 11.15 10.64 11.08
C LEU A 144 11.56 9.72 9.94
N ILE A 145 11.19 8.45 10.11
CA ILE A 145 11.29 7.41 9.10
C ILE A 145 9.90 6.85 8.86
N LEU A 146 9.43 6.91 7.61
CA LEU A 146 8.30 6.11 7.15
C LEU A 146 8.84 4.79 6.59
N ASP A 147 8.50 3.67 7.24
CA ASP A 147 8.77 2.32 6.73
C ASP A 147 7.51 1.78 6.01
N PRO A 148 7.44 1.76 4.67
CA PRO A 148 6.31 1.22 3.92
C PRO A 148 6.14 -0.29 4.08
N ARG A 149 7.19 -1.00 4.48
CA ARG A 149 7.20 -2.47 4.58
C ARG A 149 6.68 -2.96 5.90
N SER A 150 6.72 -2.13 6.95
CA SER A 150 6.16 -2.44 8.27
C SER A 150 4.69 -2.89 8.24
N LEU A 151 3.92 -2.46 7.24
CA LEU A 151 2.53 -2.87 7.03
C LEU A 151 2.36 -4.24 6.33
N ILE A 152 3.44 -4.77 5.76
CA ILE A 152 3.46 -6.05 5.06
C ILE A 152 4.26 -7.01 5.94
N VAL A 153 3.58 -7.99 6.54
CA VAL A 153 4.17 -9.05 7.34
C VAL A 153 5.13 -9.87 6.47
N SER A 154 6.37 -9.42 6.35
CA SER A 154 7.43 -10.09 5.61
C SER A 154 8.71 -9.89 6.41
N ALA A 155 9.24 -11.02 6.90
CA ALA A 155 10.36 -11.07 7.83
C ALA A 155 11.57 -10.24 7.36
N ARG A 156 12.11 -9.40 8.26
CA ARG A 156 13.34 -8.58 8.09
C ARG A 156 14.62 -9.44 8.04
N ASP A 157 14.57 -10.64 7.49
CA ASP A 157 15.57 -11.68 7.73
C ASP A 157 16.60 -11.84 6.60
N SER A 158 16.97 -10.74 5.93
CA SER A 158 17.98 -10.77 4.86
C SER A 158 19.21 -9.92 5.18
N LYS A 159 20.39 -10.48 4.87
CA LYS A 159 21.71 -9.82 4.91
C LYS A 159 21.68 -8.38 4.40
N PRO A 160 22.61 -7.50 4.84
CA PRO A 160 22.64 -6.10 4.46
C PRO A 160 22.69 -5.96 2.92
N ASN A 161 21.57 -5.52 2.35
CA ASN A 161 21.46 -5.24 0.94
C ASN A 161 22.07 -3.86 0.65
N ARG A 162 22.51 -3.64 -0.60
CA ARG A 162 23.02 -2.33 -1.02
C ARG A 162 21.88 -1.31 -1.00
N LEU A 163 22.07 -0.23 -0.26
CA LEU A 163 21.12 0.88 -0.15
C LEU A 163 21.57 2.06 -1.02
N ASP A 164 20.67 2.55 -1.85
CA ASP A 164 20.83 3.79 -2.60
C ASP A 164 20.02 4.88 -1.88
N ARG A 165 20.60 6.06 -1.67
CA ARG A 165 19.91 7.23 -1.09
C ARG A 165 19.64 8.27 -2.18
N LEU A 166 18.39 8.64 -2.36
CA LEU A 166 17.97 9.66 -3.32
C LEU A 166 17.53 10.92 -2.56
N PRO A 167 18.20 12.08 -2.76
CA PRO A 167 17.91 13.27 -1.98
C PRO A 167 16.51 13.84 -2.30
N LEU A 168 15.85 14.37 -1.29
CA LEU A 168 14.68 15.24 -1.44
C LEU A 168 15.19 16.68 -1.59
N THR A 169 14.98 17.30 -2.76
CA THR A 169 15.73 18.50 -3.19
C THR A 169 14.98 19.81 -3.01
N GLU A 170 13.68 19.76 -2.77
CA GLU A 170 12.85 20.94 -2.48
C GLU A 170 11.88 20.53 -1.38
N THR A 171 11.90 21.20 -0.25
CA THR A 171 11.09 20.84 0.91
C THR A 171 10.28 22.05 1.37
N THR A 172 9.02 21.84 1.75
CA THR A 172 8.19 22.87 2.36
C THR A 172 7.44 22.25 3.52
N GLN A 173 7.71 22.75 4.72
CA GLN A 173 6.98 22.35 5.91
C GLN A 173 5.83 23.32 6.18
N ARG A 174 4.69 22.76 6.60
CA ARG A 174 3.62 23.54 7.22
C ARG A 174 3.37 22.95 8.61
N LYS A 175 3.72 23.72 9.63
CA LYS A 175 3.41 23.42 11.04
C LYS A 175 1.91 23.56 11.30
#